data_AF-A0A370T9A4-F1
#
_entry.id   AF-A0A370T9A4-F1
#
_cell.length_a   1.000
_cell.length_b   1.000
_cell.length_c   1.000
_cell.angle_alpha   90.00
_cell.angle_beta   90.00
_cell.angle_gamma   90.00
#
_symmetry.space_group_name_H-M   'P 1'
#
loop_
_entity.id
_entity.type
_entity.pdbx_description
1 polymer ?
#
loop_
_entity_poly.entity_id
_entity_poly.type
_entity_poly.pdbx_seq_one_letter_code
_entity_poly.pdbx_strand_id
1 'polypeptide(L)'
;MDIENAYMKNSTGIGAMGNLALTSQFPQRPSHGIQGKRIAVYANCIKVIAESNLSLTRYNIEATCLPPGRKLRSGGRENLSATNPDPTFPGKEELLHALNAVLAHYLAAHDTVTTMGGNKHYSISRSQQNAYNIWPRGRGIEAFRGFYQSVRPATGGLLLNVNVTNGIFLELISLDRLFPALGTGNKATPQKKMRLVRVKITRIAPKRSKKTGEEFPRIKTAAMSPISPRSRLTAQAQKVSSLDGR
;
A
#
# COMPACT_ATOMS: atom_id res chain seq x y z
N MET A 1 -38.60 -24.11 -9.57
CA MET A 1 -37.76 -23.78 -10.74
C MET A 1 -38.06 -22.38 -11.30
N ASP A 2 -39.20 -21.78 -10.99
CA ASP A 2 -39.63 -20.50 -11.59
C ASP A 2 -38.81 -19.28 -11.15
N ILE A 3 -38.29 -19.29 -9.93
CA ILE A 3 -37.44 -18.22 -9.38
C ILE A 3 -36.09 -18.14 -10.10
N GLU A 4 -35.52 -19.29 -10.46
CA GLU A 4 -34.22 -19.40 -11.12
C GLU A 4 -34.30 -18.98 -12.59
N ASN A 5 -35.40 -19.34 -13.28
CA ASN A 5 -35.69 -18.88 -14.64
C ASN A 5 -35.95 -17.37 -14.71
N ALA A 6 -36.61 -16.79 -13.71
CA ALA A 6 -36.82 -15.34 -13.61
C ALA A 6 -35.50 -14.57 -13.38
N TYR A 7 -34.59 -15.13 -12.58
CA TYR A 7 -33.24 -14.56 -12.38
C TYR A 7 -32.41 -14.58 -13.66
N MET A 8 -32.40 -15.71 -14.37
CA MET A 8 -31.62 -15.85 -15.61
C MET A 8 -32.11 -14.90 -16.71
N LYS A 9 -33.43 -14.67 -16.80
CA LYS A 9 -34.04 -13.74 -17.78
C LYS A 9 -33.68 -12.26 -17.52
N ASN A 10 -33.42 -11.89 -16.27
CA ASN A 10 -32.99 -10.54 -15.87
C ASN A 10 -31.48 -10.31 -15.98
N SER A 11 -30.68 -11.38 -16.10
CA SER A 11 -29.21 -11.32 -16.12
C SER A 11 -28.60 -11.13 -17.51
N THR A 12 -29.38 -11.33 -18.58
CA THR A 12 -28.89 -11.28 -19.96
C THR A 12 -29.56 -10.16 -20.77
N GLY A 13 -28.95 -8.98 -20.83
CA GLY A 13 -29.39 -7.87 -21.67
C GLY A 13 -28.67 -6.55 -21.37
N ILE A 14 -28.68 -5.58 -22.29
CA ILE A 14 -28.05 -4.25 -22.12
C ILE A 14 -28.60 -3.49 -20.88
N GLY A 15 -29.85 -3.76 -20.49
CA GLY A 15 -30.47 -3.22 -19.26
C GLY A 15 -30.09 -3.95 -17.95
N ALA A 16 -29.38 -5.08 -18.02
CA ALA A 16 -28.97 -5.85 -16.83
C ALA A 16 -27.95 -5.07 -15.96
N MET A 17 -27.24 -4.11 -16.54
CA MET A 17 -26.33 -3.21 -15.82
C MET A 17 -27.05 -2.31 -14.80
N GLY A 18 -28.32 -1.95 -15.04
CA GLY A 18 -29.11 -1.11 -14.14
C GLY A 18 -29.62 -1.83 -12.89
N ASN A 19 -29.62 -3.17 -12.93
CA ASN A 19 -30.07 -4.05 -11.83
C ASN A 19 -28.90 -4.77 -11.14
N LEU A 20 -27.64 -4.40 -11.42
CA LEU A 20 -26.47 -4.82 -10.66
C LEU A 20 -26.48 -4.15 -9.28
N ALA A 21 -27.43 -4.55 -8.44
CA ALA A 21 -27.44 -4.17 -7.05
C ALA A 21 -26.34 -4.97 -6.32
N LEU A 22 -25.42 -4.27 -5.64
CA LEU A 22 -24.44 -4.85 -4.72
C LEU A 22 -25.09 -5.57 -3.53
N THR A 23 -26.41 -5.50 -3.39
CA THR A 23 -27.21 -6.19 -2.37
C THR A 23 -27.43 -7.66 -2.72
N SER A 24 -26.35 -8.41 -2.92
CA SER A 24 -26.39 -9.86 -2.73
C SER A 24 -26.44 -10.09 -1.22
N GLN A 25 -27.65 -10.08 -0.64
CA GLN A 25 -27.81 -10.39 0.77
C GLN A 25 -27.49 -11.87 0.98
N PHE A 26 -26.29 -12.13 1.49
CA PHE A 26 -25.86 -13.48 1.83
C PHE A 26 -26.83 -14.10 2.85
N PRO A 27 -27.15 -15.40 2.74
CA PRO A 27 -28.02 -16.06 3.70
C PRO A 27 -27.42 -15.95 5.10
N GLN A 28 -28.29 -15.72 6.09
CA GLN A 28 -27.85 -15.72 7.48
C GLN A 28 -27.37 -17.12 7.88
N ARG A 29 -26.32 -17.18 8.71
CA ARG A 29 -25.83 -18.43 9.27
C ARG A 29 -26.98 -19.13 10.03
N PRO A 30 -27.37 -20.37 9.66
CA PRO A 30 -28.49 -21.04 10.31
C PRO A 30 -28.25 -21.37 11.79
N SER A 31 -27.07 -21.89 12.12
CA SER A 31 -26.69 -22.26 13.50
C SER A 31 -25.18 -22.51 13.61
N HIS A 32 -24.71 -22.85 14.83
CA HIS A 32 -23.36 -23.32 15.08
C HIS A 32 -23.34 -24.85 15.05
N GLY A 33 -22.32 -25.45 14.41
CA GLY A 33 -22.13 -26.90 14.42
C GLY A 33 -21.86 -27.42 15.83
N ILE A 34 -22.52 -28.52 16.19
CA ILE A 34 -22.46 -29.12 17.54
C ILE A 34 -21.73 -30.47 17.57
N GLN A 35 -21.44 -31.05 16.41
CA GLN A 35 -20.78 -32.35 16.30
C GLN A 35 -19.27 -32.24 16.53
N GLY A 36 -18.69 -33.28 17.13
CA GLY A 36 -17.25 -33.41 17.36
C GLY A 36 -16.81 -33.08 18.79
N LYS A 37 -15.53 -33.32 19.07
CA LYS A 37 -14.93 -33.03 20.37
C LYS A 37 -14.45 -31.58 20.41
N ARG A 38 -14.74 -30.87 21.51
CA ARG A 38 -14.24 -29.52 21.73
C ARG A 38 -12.72 -29.52 21.80
N ILE A 39 -12.10 -28.58 21.10
CA ILE A 39 -10.65 -28.36 21.09
C ILE A 39 -10.34 -26.90 21.44
N ALA A 40 -9.23 -26.68 22.13
CA ALA A 40 -8.70 -25.34 22.36
C ALA A 40 -7.81 -24.96 21.17
N VAL A 41 -8.07 -23.80 20.56
CA VAL A 41 -7.30 -23.27 19.43
C VAL A 41 -6.87 -21.85 19.69
N TYR A 42 -5.70 -21.49 19.18
CA TYR A 42 -5.25 -20.11 19.13
C TYR A 42 -5.41 -19.57 17.72
N ALA A 43 -5.88 -18.33 17.61
CA ALA A 43 -5.96 -17.61 16.36
C ALA A 43 -5.00 -16.42 16.40
N ASN A 44 -4.50 -16.07 15.23
CA ASN A 44 -3.75 -14.86 14.90
C ASN A 44 -4.64 -13.60 14.87
N CYS A 45 -5.62 -13.52 15.77
CA CYS A 45 -6.60 -12.46 15.85
C CYS A 45 -6.57 -11.84 17.25
N ILE A 46 -6.31 -10.54 17.31
CA ILE A 46 -6.25 -9.76 18.56
C ILE A 46 -7.56 -8.99 18.71
N LYS A 47 -8.19 -9.03 19.88
CA LYS A 47 -9.41 -8.26 20.13
C LYS A 47 -9.10 -6.76 20.18
N VAL A 48 -9.81 -5.98 19.36
CA VAL A 48 -9.73 -4.52 19.40
C VAL A 48 -10.79 -4.02 20.37
N ILE A 49 -10.36 -3.23 21.35
CA ILE A 49 -11.23 -2.61 22.34
C ILE A 49 -11.28 -1.11 22.00
N ALA A 50 -12.49 -0.60 21.81
CA ALA A 50 -12.76 0.83 21.63
C ALA A 50 -13.55 1.33 22.82
N GLU A 51 -13.31 2.59 23.22
CA GLU A 51 -14.10 3.24 24.26
C GLU A 51 -15.53 3.50 23.76
N SER A 52 -16.51 3.44 24.66
CA SER A 52 -17.94 3.57 24.31
C SER A 52 -18.33 4.95 23.77
N ASN A 53 -17.51 5.97 24.05
CA ASN A 53 -17.65 7.35 23.61
C ASN A 53 -16.81 7.66 22.34
N LEU A 54 -16.11 6.69 21.76
CA LEU A 54 -15.32 6.91 20.56
C LEU A 54 -16.23 7.07 19.33
N SER A 55 -16.31 8.28 18.78
CA SER A 55 -16.96 8.53 17.49
C SER A 55 -15.92 8.69 16.38
N LEU A 56 -16.20 8.08 15.23
CA LEU A 56 -15.40 8.24 14.02
C LEU A 56 -16.14 9.20 13.09
N THR A 57 -15.45 10.24 12.61
CA THR A 57 -16.03 11.24 11.70
C THR A 57 -15.29 11.23 10.38
N ARG A 58 -16.02 11.35 9.27
CA ARG A 58 -15.44 11.39 7.93
C ARG A 58 -15.34 12.84 7.44
N TYR A 59 -14.22 13.15 6.80
CA TYR A 59 -14.00 14.41 6.08
C TYR A 59 -13.64 14.10 4.64
N ASN A 60 -14.26 14.83 3.70
CA ASN A 60 -13.82 14.83 2.31
C ASN A 60 -12.74 15.89 2.16
N ILE A 61 -11.55 15.48 1.71
CA ILE A 61 -10.41 16.37 1.50
C ILE A 61 -10.18 16.47 -0.01
N GLU A 62 -10.30 17.69 -0.54
CA GLU A 62 -10.00 17.99 -1.93
C GLU A 62 -8.64 18.65 -2.03
N ALA A 63 -7.75 18.02 -2.82
CA ALA A 63 -6.42 18.54 -3.11
C ALA A 63 -6.39 19.08 -4.54
N THR A 64 -6.33 20.41 -4.70
CA THR A 64 -6.21 21.04 -6.02
C THR A 64 -4.74 21.15 -6.41
N CYS A 65 -4.32 20.40 -7.43
CA CYS A 65 -2.99 20.55 -8.04
C CYS A 65 -3.02 21.64 -9.13
N LEU A 66 -2.07 22.56 -9.10
CA LEU A 66 -1.87 23.54 -10.18
C LEU A 66 -1.53 22.85 -11.52
N PRO A 67 -1.94 23.41 -12.67
CA PRO A 67 -1.87 22.75 -13.98
C PRO A 67 -0.44 22.35 -14.42
N PRO A 68 -0.29 21.27 -15.22
CA PRO A 68 1.00 20.75 -15.65
C PRO A 68 1.68 21.72 -16.63
N GLY A 69 2.72 22.41 -16.16
CA GLY A 69 3.50 23.34 -16.99
C GLY A 69 4.28 24.37 -16.18
N ARG A 70 3.80 24.73 -14.98
CA ARG A 70 4.63 25.46 -14.01
C ARG A 70 5.39 24.44 -13.18
N LYS A 71 6.71 24.36 -13.37
CA LYS A 71 7.60 23.55 -12.52
C LYS A 71 7.22 23.81 -11.07
N LEU A 72 6.73 22.78 -10.36
CA LEU A 72 6.58 22.81 -8.92
C LEU A 72 7.97 23.13 -8.33
N ARG A 73 8.16 24.40 -7.99
CA ARG A 73 9.26 24.84 -7.15
C ARG A 73 9.03 24.13 -5.82
N SER A 74 9.68 22.97 -5.64
CA SER A 74 9.89 22.24 -4.37
C SER A 74 9.26 22.97 -3.19
N GLY A 75 8.06 22.55 -2.82
CA GLY A 75 7.21 23.26 -1.84
C GLY A 75 5.93 23.87 -2.43
N GLY A 76 5.36 23.29 -3.50
CA GLY A 76 4.00 23.64 -3.90
C GLY A 76 3.04 23.16 -2.82
N ARG A 77 2.43 24.10 -2.09
CA ARG A 77 1.34 23.81 -1.17
C ARG A 77 0.18 23.27 -1.99
N GLU A 78 -0.12 21.99 -1.82
CA GLU A 78 -1.45 21.48 -2.08
C GLU A 78 -2.37 22.21 -1.11
N ASN A 79 -3.26 23.04 -1.63
CA ASN A 79 -4.30 23.63 -0.80
C ASN A 79 -5.30 22.49 -0.54
N LEU A 80 -5.21 21.92 0.65
CA LEU A 80 -6.15 20.93 1.15
C LEU A 80 -7.34 21.70 1.70
N SER A 81 -8.48 21.59 1.03
CA SER A 81 -9.75 22.06 1.57
C SER A 81 -10.54 20.86 2.05
N ALA A 82 -10.91 20.87 3.33
CA ALA A 82 -11.82 19.88 3.89
C ALA A 82 -13.25 20.42 3.82
N THR A 83 -14.17 19.66 3.23
CA THR A 83 -15.61 19.96 3.27
C THR A 83 -16.17 19.64 4.66
N ASN A 84 -17.40 20.08 4.93
CA ASN A 84 -18.12 19.80 6.16
C ASN A 84 -18.08 18.29 6.53
N PRO A 85 -17.96 17.97 7.83
CA PRO A 85 -17.90 16.59 8.29
C PRO A 85 -19.18 15.84 7.89
N ASP A 86 -19.01 14.64 7.33
CA ASP A 86 -20.09 13.68 7.24
C ASP A 86 -20.03 12.78 8.49
N PRO A 87 -21.03 12.87 9.39
CA PRO A 87 -21.03 12.07 10.62
C PRO A 87 -21.33 10.59 10.35
N THR A 88 -21.69 10.19 9.12
CA THR A 88 -22.22 8.86 8.85
C THR A 88 -21.32 8.06 7.90
N PHE A 89 -21.02 6.82 8.27
CA PHE A 89 -20.47 5.84 7.34
C PHE A 89 -21.64 5.08 6.69
N PRO A 90 -21.92 5.26 5.40
CA PRO A 90 -23.09 4.66 4.73
C PRO A 90 -23.02 3.13 4.67
N GLY A 91 -21.83 2.54 4.82
CA GLY A 91 -21.64 1.09 4.78
C GLY A 91 -20.61 0.58 5.78
N LYS A 92 -20.83 -0.66 6.24
CA LYS A 92 -19.90 -1.41 7.09
C LYS A 92 -18.49 -1.52 6.48
N GLU A 93 -18.41 -1.68 5.15
CA GLU A 93 -17.14 -1.80 4.44
C GLU A 93 -16.33 -0.50 4.47
N GLU A 94 -16.99 0.66 4.41
CA GLU A 94 -16.33 1.96 4.50
C GLU A 94 -15.77 2.20 5.90
N LEU A 95 -16.55 1.84 6.93
CA LEU A 95 -16.07 1.87 8.31
C LEU A 95 -14.86 0.94 8.51
N LEU A 96 -14.92 -0.29 8.00
CA LEU A 96 -13.78 -1.21 8.05
C LEU A 96 -12.56 -0.67 7.31
N HIS A 97 -12.76 -0.02 6.17
CA HIS A 97 -11.68 0.64 5.44
C HIS A 97 -11.05 1.78 6.25
N ALA A 98 -11.88 2.62 6.87
CA ALA A 98 -11.42 3.71 7.73
C ALA A 98 -10.65 3.17 8.95
N LEU A 99 -11.14 2.13 9.61
CA LEU A 99 -10.45 1.48 10.73
C LEU A 99 -9.10 0.88 10.32
N ASN A 100 -9.03 0.24 9.14
CA ASN A 100 -7.75 -0.23 8.59
C ASN A 100 -6.78 0.93 8.35
N ALA A 101 -7.27 2.05 7.81
CA ALA A 101 -6.44 3.24 7.57
C ALA A 101 -5.92 3.84 8.89
N VAL A 102 -6.77 3.95 9.93
CA VAL A 102 -6.39 4.46 11.25
C VAL A 102 -5.33 3.57 11.89
N LEU A 103 -5.55 2.25 11.95
CA LEU A 103 -4.57 1.34 12.54
C LEU A 103 -3.26 1.24 11.73
N ALA A 104 -3.34 1.44 10.42
CA ALA A 104 -2.16 1.50 9.55
C ALA A 104 -1.45 2.86 9.57
N HIS A 105 -2.05 3.91 10.13
CA HIS A 105 -1.54 5.28 10.03
C HIS A 105 -0.13 5.40 10.58
N TYR A 106 0.12 4.90 11.79
CA TYR A 106 1.44 4.96 12.41
C TYR A 106 2.53 4.29 11.54
N LEU A 107 2.22 3.14 10.96
CA LEU A 107 3.14 2.40 10.09
C LEU A 107 3.33 3.09 8.74
N ALA A 108 2.27 3.71 8.21
CA ALA A 108 2.32 4.42 6.94
C ALA A 108 3.10 5.74 7.04
N ALA A 109 3.00 6.41 8.19
CA ALA A 109 3.70 7.64 8.51
C ALA A 109 5.20 7.42 8.80
N HIS A 110 5.58 6.22 9.25
CA HIS A 110 6.98 5.96 9.57
C HIS A 110 7.85 5.80 8.32
N ASP A 111 8.90 6.61 8.21
CA ASP A 111 9.90 6.60 7.13
C ASP A 111 10.59 5.25 6.89
N THR A 112 10.72 4.44 7.94
CA THR A 112 11.42 3.15 7.89
C THR A 112 10.51 2.00 7.52
N VAL A 113 9.23 2.26 7.24
CA VAL A 113 8.24 1.23 6.88
C VAL A 113 7.65 1.51 5.50
N THR A 114 7.57 0.47 4.70
CA THR A 114 6.87 0.51 3.41
C THR A 114 5.59 -0.32 3.48
N THR A 115 4.49 0.27 3.02
CA THR A 115 3.19 -0.38 2.94
C THR A 115 2.94 -0.80 1.51
N MET A 116 2.53 -2.06 1.31
CA MET A 116 2.18 -2.63 0.01
C MET A 116 0.78 -3.24 0.05
N GLY A 117 -0.02 -2.98 -0.98
CA GLY A 117 -1.37 -3.56 -1.11
C GLY A 117 -2.31 -3.19 0.06
N GLY A 118 -2.16 -1.98 0.62
CA GLY A 118 -2.98 -1.44 1.71
C GLY A 118 -2.64 -1.97 3.10
N ASN A 119 -2.43 -3.28 3.22
CA ASN A 119 -2.45 -3.97 4.51
C ASN A 119 -1.17 -4.76 4.81
N LYS A 120 -0.16 -4.75 3.94
CA LYS A 120 1.14 -5.40 4.19
C LYS A 120 2.19 -4.36 4.50
N HIS A 121 2.93 -4.55 5.57
CA HIS A 121 3.94 -3.61 6.04
C HIS A 121 5.29 -4.31 6.17
N TYR A 122 6.34 -3.68 5.64
CA TYR A 122 7.71 -4.19 5.66
C TYR A 122 8.66 -3.10 6.18
N SER A 123 9.52 -3.46 7.13
CA SER A 123 10.56 -2.55 7.61
C SER A 123 11.71 -2.48 6.61
N ILE A 124 11.99 -1.29 6.09
CA ILE A 124 13.09 -1.01 5.16
C ILE A 124 14.37 -0.51 5.85
N SER A 125 14.34 -0.37 7.19
CA SER A 125 15.52 0.04 7.96
C SER A 125 16.69 -0.93 7.76
N ARG A 126 17.90 -0.42 7.58
CA ARG A 126 19.13 -1.23 7.49
C ARG A 126 19.91 -1.26 8.81
N SER A 127 19.25 -0.95 9.93
CA SER A 127 19.87 -1.08 11.25
C SER A 127 20.15 -2.54 11.61
N GLN A 128 21.12 -2.77 12.49
CA GLN A 128 21.47 -4.11 12.98
C GLN A 128 20.27 -4.85 13.59
N GLN A 129 19.37 -4.11 14.24
CA GLN A 129 18.13 -4.65 14.82
C GLN A 129 17.18 -5.24 13.77
N ASN A 130 17.21 -4.73 12.54
CA ASN A 130 16.37 -5.21 11.43
C ASN A 130 17.08 -6.24 10.53
N ALA A 131 18.33 -6.61 10.82
CA ALA A 131 19.12 -7.52 10.00
C ALA A 131 18.43 -8.88 9.81
N TYR A 132 17.74 -9.37 10.84
CA TYR A 132 16.98 -10.63 10.79
C TYR A 132 15.68 -10.55 9.99
N ASN A 133 15.25 -9.38 9.50
CA ASN A 133 14.05 -9.27 8.68
C ASN A 133 14.37 -9.09 7.21
N ILE A 134 15.65 -8.91 6.85
CA ILE A 134 16.09 -8.68 5.48
C ILE A 134 17.09 -9.76 5.07
N TRP A 135 16.73 -10.53 4.06
CA TRP A 135 17.58 -11.59 3.52
C TRP A 135 17.94 -11.31 2.06
N PRO A 136 19.21 -11.00 1.77
CA PRO A 136 19.72 -11.01 0.42
C PRO A 136 19.57 -12.42 -0.17
N ARG A 137 18.89 -12.51 -1.32
CA ARG A 137 18.73 -13.79 -2.04
C ARG A 137 19.73 -13.93 -3.19
N GLY A 138 20.62 -12.94 -3.34
CA GLY A 138 21.54 -12.81 -4.47
C GLY A 138 20.79 -12.37 -5.74
N ARG A 139 21.54 -12.15 -6.83
CA ARG A 139 20.98 -11.77 -8.14
C ARG A 139 20.16 -10.47 -8.13
N GLY A 140 20.48 -9.53 -7.22
CA GLY A 140 19.85 -8.21 -7.19
C GLY A 140 18.45 -8.20 -6.57
N ILE A 141 18.10 -9.21 -5.79
CA ILE A 141 16.83 -9.30 -5.06
C ILE A 141 17.05 -9.60 -3.58
N GLU A 142 16.17 -9.06 -2.75
CA GLU A 142 16.15 -9.21 -1.31
C GLU A 142 14.74 -9.60 -0.86
N ALA A 143 14.66 -10.54 0.07
CA ALA A 143 13.41 -10.88 0.74
C ALA A 143 13.29 -10.06 2.03
N PHE A 144 12.12 -9.48 2.23
CA PHE A 144 11.77 -8.76 3.45
C PHE A 144 10.67 -9.53 4.17
N ARG A 145 10.89 -9.80 5.45
CA ARG A 145 9.85 -10.24 6.36
C ARG A 145 9.10 -9.03 6.88
N GLY A 146 7.79 -9.13 6.80
CA GLY A 146 6.86 -8.13 7.28
C GLY A 146 5.60 -8.79 7.81
N PHE A 147 4.53 -8.03 7.86
CA PHE A 147 3.25 -8.53 8.32
C PHE A 147 2.09 -7.95 7.52
N TYR A 148 1.05 -8.76 7.38
CA TYR A 148 -0.27 -8.36 6.96
C TYR A 148 -1.10 -8.01 8.19
N GLN A 149 -1.83 -6.90 8.16
CA GLN A 149 -2.79 -6.54 9.20
C GLN A 149 -4.14 -6.18 8.59
N SER A 150 -5.23 -6.61 9.23
CA SER A 150 -6.58 -6.23 8.83
C SER A 150 -7.54 -6.26 9.99
N VAL A 151 -8.40 -5.25 10.09
CA VAL A 151 -9.56 -5.25 10.98
C VAL A 151 -10.66 -6.10 10.36
N ARG A 152 -11.26 -6.96 11.18
CA ARG A 152 -12.36 -7.85 10.81
C ARG A 152 -13.49 -7.77 11.83
N PRO A 153 -14.76 -7.69 11.39
CA PRO A 153 -15.90 -7.83 12.27
C PRO A 153 -16.07 -9.30 12.67
N ALA A 154 -16.35 -9.56 13.95
CA ALA A 154 -16.60 -10.89 14.46
C ALA A 154 -17.73 -10.89 15.49
N THR A 155 -18.21 -12.09 15.85
CA THR A 155 -19.14 -12.25 16.98
C THR A 155 -18.45 -11.80 18.26
N GLY A 156 -18.89 -10.68 18.84
CA GLY A 156 -18.31 -10.10 20.06
C GLY A 156 -17.36 -8.92 19.85
N GLY A 157 -17.25 -8.38 18.63
CA GLY A 157 -16.58 -7.10 18.36
C GLY A 157 -15.65 -7.11 17.16
N LEU A 158 -14.67 -6.22 17.17
CA LEU A 158 -13.64 -6.11 16.13
C LEU A 158 -12.41 -6.93 16.49
N LEU A 159 -11.86 -7.62 15.50
CA LEU A 159 -10.61 -8.38 15.60
C LEU A 159 -9.57 -7.80 14.64
N LEU A 160 -8.35 -7.63 15.12
CA LEU A 160 -7.17 -7.34 14.31
C LEU A 160 -6.50 -8.66 13.94
N ASN A 161 -6.65 -9.08 12.69
CA ASN A 161 -5.93 -10.22 12.13
C ASN A 161 -4.52 -9.78 11.73
N VAL A 162 -3.50 -10.45 12.25
CA VAL A 162 -2.08 -10.15 11.99
C VAL A 162 -1.36 -11.40 11.52
N ASN A 163 -0.72 -11.36 10.35
CA ASN A 163 0.00 -12.48 9.78
C ASN A 163 1.41 -12.11 9.35
N VAL A 164 2.38 -12.96 9.63
CA VAL A 164 3.71 -12.82 9.04
C VAL A 164 3.62 -13.04 7.53
N THR A 165 4.23 -12.15 6.76
CA THR A 165 4.31 -12.26 5.31
C THR A 165 5.73 -11.97 4.84
N ASN A 166 6.11 -12.53 3.68
CA ASN A 166 7.39 -12.26 3.05
C ASN A 166 7.14 -11.60 1.70
N GLY A 167 7.86 -10.52 1.42
CA GLY A 167 7.85 -9.81 0.14
C GLY A 167 9.22 -9.89 -0.52
N ILE A 168 9.25 -9.94 -1.86
CA ILE A 168 10.49 -9.89 -2.63
C ILE A 168 10.64 -8.48 -3.18
N PHE A 169 11.79 -7.88 -2.94
CA PHE A 169 12.16 -6.53 -3.31
C PHE A 169 13.43 -6.55 -4.16
N LEU A 170 13.63 -5.50 -4.94
CA LEU A 170 14.91 -5.27 -5.61
C LEU A 170 15.93 -4.81 -4.58
N GLU A 171 17.14 -5.35 -4.68
CA GLU A 171 18.24 -5.00 -3.80
C GLU A 171 18.64 -3.53 -3.96
N LEU A 172 18.95 -2.88 -2.84
CA LEU A 172 19.34 -1.47 -2.79
C LEU A 172 20.81 -1.24 -3.17
N ILE A 173 21.19 -1.69 -4.36
CA ILE A 173 22.54 -1.54 -4.92
C ILE A 173 22.54 -0.63 -6.15
N SER A 174 23.73 -0.15 -6.49
CA SER A 174 23.96 0.68 -7.66
C SER A 174 23.55 -0.06 -8.96
N LEU A 175 23.01 0.67 -9.95
CA LEU A 175 22.44 0.02 -11.14
C LEU A 175 23.46 -0.78 -11.94
N ASP A 176 24.69 -0.30 -12.01
CA ASP A 176 25.81 -0.99 -12.63
C ASP A 176 26.05 -2.39 -12.05
N ARG A 177 25.72 -2.61 -10.76
CA ARG A 177 25.77 -3.92 -10.10
C ARG A 177 24.43 -4.66 -10.17
N LEU A 178 23.32 -3.93 -10.06
CA LEU A 178 21.97 -4.50 -10.12
C LEU A 178 21.67 -5.11 -11.49
N PHE A 179 22.05 -4.43 -12.58
CA PHE A 179 21.78 -4.86 -13.94
C PHE A 179 22.39 -6.22 -14.27
N PRO A 180 23.70 -6.46 -14.05
CA PRO A 180 24.29 -7.77 -14.23
C PRO A 180 23.69 -8.83 -13.30
N ALA A 181 23.39 -8.46 -12.05
CA ALA A 181 22.83 -9.37 -11.06
C ALA A 181 21.44 -9.89 -11.44
N LEU A 182 20.61 -9.06 -12.08
CA LEU A 182 19.27 -9.43 -12.55
C LEU A 182 19.29 -10.32 -13.84
N GLY A 183 20.45 -10.52 -14.45
CA GLY A 183 20.68 -11.41 -15.61
C GLY A 183 21.45 -10.74 -16.75
N THR A 184 22.36 -11.49 -17.38
CA THR A 184 23.46 -10.94 -18.18
C THR A 184 23.44 -11.26 -19.68
N GLY A 185 22.36 -11.84 -20.22
CA GLY A 185 22.36 -12.36 -21.60
C GLY A 185 21.87 -11.45 -22.73
N ASN A 186 20.97 -10.48 -22.46
CA ASN A 186 20.31 -9.70 -23.51
C ASN A 186 19.79 -8.36 -22.98
N LYS A 187 20.13 -7.23 -23.61
CA LYS A 187 19.75 -5.86 -23.21
C LYS A 187 18.23 -5.62 -23.12
N ALA A 188 17.42 -6.37 -23.87
CA ALA A 188 15.96 -6.26 -23.83
C ALA A 188 15.35 -6.76 -22.51
N THR A 189 15.95 -7.78 -21.89
CA THR A 189 15.46 -8.42 -20.66
C THR A 189 15.55 -7.49 -19.45
N PRO A 190 16.68 -6.83 -19.17
CA PRO A 190 16.79 -5.87 -18.08
C PRO A 190 15.93 -4.63 -18.30
N GLN A 191 15.78 -4.14 -19.53
CA GLN A 191 14.87 -3.03 -19.83
C GLN A 191 13.42 -3.37 -19.48
N LYS A 192 12.96 -4.58 -19.80
CA LYS A 192 11.64 -5.07 -19.39
C LYS A 192 11.50 -5.18 -17.88
N LYS A 193 12.53 -5.72 -17.19
CA LYS A 193 12.54 -5.89 -15.73
C LYS A 193 12.59 -4.57 -14.95
N MET A 194 13.22 -3.55 -15.50
CA MET A 194 13.37 -2.25 -14.85
C MET A 194 12.32 -1.21 -15.25
N ARG A 195 11.39 -1.58 -16.13
CA ARG A 195 10.29 -0.69 -16.52
C ARG A 195 9.46 -0.33 -15.28
N LEU A 196 9.26 0.97 -15.06
CA LEU A 196 8.57 1.54 -13.89
C LEU A 196 9.31 1.43 -12.55
N VAL A 197 10.55 0.95 -12.53
CA VAL A 197 11.37 0.98 -11.31
C VAL A 197 11.77 2.43 -11.00
N ARG A 198 11.61 2.83 -9.74
CA ARG A 198 12.03 4.13 -9.24
C ARG A 198 13.49 4.09 -8.84
N VAL A 199 14.26 5.07 -9.32
CA VAL A 199 15.71 5.17 -9.16
C VAL A 199 16.06 6.53 -8.57
N LYS A 200 16.83 6.55 -7.47
CA LYS A 200 17.48 7.76 -6.96
C LYS A 200 18.68 8.11 -7.83
N ILE A 201 18.80 9.38 -8.21
CA ILE A 201 19.98 9.91 -8.88
C ILE A 201 20.96 10.40 -7.84
N THR A 202 22.17 9.84 -7.86
CA THR A 202 23.28 10.13 -6.94
C THR A 202 24.27 11.15 -7.49
N ARG A 203 24.46 11.18 -8.82
CA ARG A 203 25.45 12.06 -9.49
C ARG A 203 25.12 13.55 -9.35
N ILE A 204 23.87 13.88 -9.07
CA ILE A 204 23.41 15.26 -8.94
C ILE A 204 23.05 15.47 -7.48
N ALA A 205 23.57 16.56 -6.90
CA ALA A 205 23.26 16.93 -5.53
C ALA A 205 21.74 16.92 -5.27
N PRO A 206 21.30 16.48 -4.09
CA PRO A 206 19.90 16.46 -3.72
C PRO A 206 19.33 17.88 -3.78
N LYS A 207 18.02 17.97 -4.06
CA LYS A 207 17.36 19.27 -4.18
C LYS A 207 17.10 19.80 -2.77
N ARG A 208 17.72 20.91 -2.41
CA ARG A 208 17.47 21.56 -1.11
C ARG A 208 16.24 22.46 -1.17
N SER A 209 15.38 22.35 -0.16
CA SER A 209 14.33 23.32 0.11
C SER A 209 14.97 24.68 0.44
N LYS A 210 14.54 25.75 -0.22
CA LYS A 210 15.00 27.11 0.12
C LYS A 210 14.42 27.62 1.45
N LYS A 211 13.38 26.97 1.99
CA LYS A 211 12.65 27.43 3.18
C LYS A 211 12.92 26.57 4.43
N THR A 212 12.96 25.24 4.27
CA THR A 212 13.18 24.29 5.38
C THR A 212 14.61 23.76 5.43
N GLY A 213 15.45 24.05 4.43
CA GLY A 213 16.82 23.52 4.33
C GLY A 213 16.91 22.02 4.04
N GLU A 214 15.78 21.30 4.11
CA GLU A 214 15.70 19.86 3.92
C GLU A 214 16.11 19.40 2.52
N GLU A 215 16.78 18.25 2.48
CA GLU A 215 17.26 17.62 1.26
C GLU A 215 16.24 16.63 0.69
N PHE A 216 15.77 16.91 -0.53
CA PHE A 216 14.90 15.99 -1.25
C PHE A 216 15.72 15.13 -2.22
N PRO A 217 15.66 13.79 -2.09
CA PRO A 217 16.34 12.89 -3.03
C PRO A 217 15.70 13.03 -4.42
N ARG A 218 16.56 13.13 -5.44
CA ARG A 218 16.09 13.24 -6.83
C ARG A 218 15.73 11.86 -7.36
N ILE A 219 14.45 11.52 -7.33
CA ILE A 219 13.95 10.24 -7.82
C ILE A 219 13.39 10.39 -9.24
N LYS A 220 13.78 9.47 -10.13
CA LYS A 220 13.16 9.32 -11.45
C LYS A 220 12.61 7.92 -11.63
N THR A 221 11.48 7.81 -12.32
CA THR A 221 10.98 6.54 -12.85
C THR A 221 11.76 6.23 -14.12
N ALA A 222 12.30 5.02 -14.24
CA ALA A 222 12.98 4.58 -15.45
C ALA A 222 11.98 4.60 -16.63
N ALA A 223 12.20 5.50 -17.60
CA ALA A 223 11.36 5.69 -18.79
C ALA A 223 11.83 4.82 -19.97
N MET A 224 10.91 4.48 -20.87
CA MET A 224 11.19 3.84 -22.17
C MET A 224 12.00 4.76 -23.09
N SER A 225 13.33 4.66 -23.08
CA SER A 225 14.18 5.15 -24.18
C SER A 225 15.53 4.44 -24.06
N PRO A 226 16.19 4.06 -25.18
CA PRO A 226 17.49 3.39 -25.12
C PRO A 226 18.50 4.35 -24.47
N ILE A 227 18.81 4.09 -23.19
CA ILE A 227 19.79 4.84 -22.42
C ILE A 227 21.13 4.69 -23.16
N SER A 228 21.64 5.79 -23.71
CA SER A 228 22.94 5.81 -24.36
C SER A 228 24.04 5.43 -23.36
N PRO A 229 25.17 4.83 -23.80
CA PRO A 229 26.12 4.17 -22.91
C PRO A 229 26.90 5.10 -21.95
N ARG A 230 26.66 6.42 -21.98
CA ARG A 230 27.53 7.41 -21.31
C ARG A 230 27.09 7.87 -19.93
N SER A 231 25.95 7.45 -19.39
CA SER A 231 25.51 7.87 -18.05
C SER A 231 25.53 6.72 -17.04
N ARG A 232 26.61 6.63 -16.25
CA ARG A 232 26.69 5.79 -15.07
C ARG A 232 25.74 6.37 -14.00
N LEU A 233 24.54 5.82 -13.91
CA LEU A 233 23.53 6.17 -12.91
C LEU A 233 23.59 5.12 -11.80
N THR A 234 23.99 5.49 -10.58
CA THR A 234 23.83 4.59 -9.43
C THR A 234 22.45 4.84 -8.82
N ALA A 235 21.59 3.82 -8.81
CA ALA A 235 20.27 3.88 -8.18
C ALA A 235 20.39 3.50 -6.71
N GLN A 236 19.61 4.20 -5.90
CA GLN A 236 19.12 3.65 -4.64
C GLN A 236 17.59 3.75 -4.73
N ALA A 237 16.86 2.68 -4.45
CA ALA A 237 15.41 2.79 -4.31
C ALA A 237 15.12 3.31 -2.90
N GLN A 238 14.60 4.51 -2.77
CA GLN A 238 14.19 5.05 -1.47
C GLN A 238 12.78 5.62 -1.64
N LYS A 239 11.88 5.27 -0.71
CA LYS A 239 10.59 5.95 -0.57
C LYS A 239 10.90 7.36 -0.07
N VAL A 240 10.45 8.39 -0.79
CA VAL A 240 10.49 9.77 -0.30
C VAL A 240 9.26 9.94 0.57
N SER A 241 9.44 9.89 1.88
CA SER A 241 8.52 10.52 2.81
C SER A 241 9.06 11.92 3.09
N SER A 242 8.27 12.93 2.76
CA SER A 242 8.37 14.22 3.42
C SER A 242 7.04 14.39 4.12
N LEU A 243 7.05 14.64 5.42
CA LEU A 243 6.03 15.37 6.17
C LEU A 243 6.59 15.59 7.57
N ASP A 244 7.23 16.74 7.75
CA ASP A 244 7.53 17.30 9.07
C ASP A 244 6.40 18.28 9.39
N GLY A 245 5.75 18.07 10.53
CA GLY A 245 4.61 18.84 10.99
C GLY A 245 4.40 18.61 12.48
N ARG A 246 5.12 19.41 13.28
CA ARG A 246 4.67 19.77 14.63
C ARG A 246 3.46 20.69 14.54
#